data_AF-A0A535S4J3-F1
#
_entry.id   AF-A0A535S4J3-F1
#
_cell.length_a   1.000
_cell.length_b   1.000
_cell.length_c   1.000
_cell.angle_alpha   90.00
_cell.angle_beta   90.00
_cell.angle_gamma   90.00
#
_symmetry.space_group_name_H-M   'P 1'
#
loop_
_entity.id
_entity.type
_entity.pdbx_description
1 polymer ?
#
loop_
_entity_poly.entity_id
_entity_poly.type
_entity_poly.pdbx_seq_one_letter_code
_entity_poly.pdbx_strand_id
1 'polypeptide(L)'
;MSDEMFVEELRVLLAEHGITDLGEVALREALETRCETYTLIKLAPWPARRWKCKYRLMMGDNMYDAQSAAEAYALGLVGVLGKRAEQPQG
;
A
#
# COMPACT_ATOMS: atom_id res chain seq x y z
N MET A 1 -0.04 18.92 -2.38
CA MET A 1 -1.27 18.10 -2.43
C MET A 1 -1.48 17.59 -1.02
N SER A 2 -2.64 17.81 -0.42
CA SER A 2 -2.90 17.46 0.98
C SER A 2 -3.01 15.93 1.14
N ASP A 3 -2.59 15.41 2.29
CA ASP A 3 -2.69 13.97 2.62
C ASP A 3 -4.13 13.43 2.47
N GLU A 4 -5.14 14.28 2.67
CA GLU A 4 -6.56 13.91 2.51
C GLU A 4 -6.95 13.56 1.07
N MET A 5 -6.41 14.26 0.07
CA MET A 5 -6.70 13.95 -1.33
C MET A 5 -6.12 12.60 -1.74
N PHE A 6 -4.92 12.30 -1.27
CA PHE A 6 -4.25 11.03 -1.52
C PHE A 6 -4.99 9.85 -0.90
N VAL A 7 -5.52 10.03 0.32
CA VAL A 7 -6.35 9.02 0.99
C VAL A 7 -7.63 8.76 0.22
N GLU A 8 -8.30 9.80 -0.28
CA GLU A 8 -9.55 9.63 -1.03
C GLU A 8 -9.32 8.95 -2.39
N GLU A 9 -8.25 9.29 -3.10
CA GLU A 9 -7.86 8.59 -4.34
C GLU A 9 -7.60 7.09 -4.10
N LEU A 10 -6.88 6.76 -3.02
CA LEU A 10 -6.66 5.36 -2.60
C LEU A 10 -7.97 4.62 -2.33
N ARG A 11 -8.93 5.28 -1.67
CA ARG A 11 -10.25 4.70 -1.39
C ARG A 11 -11.01 4.37 -2.65
N VAL A 12 -11.06 5.30 -3.60
CA VAL A 12 -11.74 5.12 -4.88
C VAL A 12 -11.13 3.94 -5.63
N LEU A 13 -9.81 3.90 -5.77
CA LEU A 13 -9.11 2.81 -6.47
C LEU A 13 -9.35 1.44 -5.83
N LEU A 14 -9.32 1.35 -4.49
CA LEU A 14 -9.59 0.10 -3.79
C LEU A 14 -11.06 -0.34 -3.92
N ALA A 15 -12.00 0.62 -3.88
CA ALA A 15 -13.42 0.35 -4.04
C ALA A 15 -13.76 -0.19 -5.44
N GLU A 16 -13.09 0.28 -6.49
CA GLU A 16 -13.21 -0.27 -7.86
C GLU A 16 -12.85 -1.76 -7.93
N HIS A 17 -12.01 -2.24 -7.02
CA HIS A 17 -11.62 -3.64 -6.89
C HIS A 17 -12.38 -4.40 -5.80
N GLY A 18 -13.47 -3.82 -5.27
CA GLY A 18 -14.34 -4.44 -4.27
C GLY A 18 -13.78 -4.44 -2.85
N ILE A 19 -12.71 -3.68 -2.57
CA ILE A 19 -12.11 -3.56 -1.25
C ILE A 19 -12.67 -2.31 -0.58
N THR A 20 -13.65 -2.51 0.29
CA THR A 20 -14.34 -1.42 1.01
C THR A 20 -13.99 -1.36 2.50
N ASP A 21 -13.48 -2.46 3.06
CA ASP A 21 -12.90 -2.48 4.41
C ASP A 21 -11.44 -2.04 4.36
N LEU A 22 -11.16 -0.88 4.96
CA LEU A 22 -9.85 -0.24 4.98
C LEU A 22 -9.16 -0.39 6.34
N GLY A 23 -9.66 -1.31 7.18
CA GLY A 23 -8.97 -1.72 8.39
C GLY A 23 -7.63 -2.36 8.06
N GLU A 24 -6.63 -2.15 8.92
CA GLU A 24 -5.27 -2.65 8.73
C GLU A 24 -5.24 -4.16 8.45
N VAL A 25 -6.02 -4.95 9.19
CA VAL A 25 -6.08 -6.42 9.04
C VAL A 25 -6.68 -6.81 7.70
N ALA A 26 -7.81 -6.22 7.32
CA ALA A 26 -8.48 -6.51 6.05
C ALA A 26 -7.58 -6.17 4.86
N LEU A 27 -6.88 -5.02 4.91
CA LEU A 27 -5.93 -4.62 3.89
C LEU A 27 -4.72 -5.56 3.84
N ARG A 28 -4.17 -5.98 4.98
CA ARG A 28 -3.07 -6.96 5.03
C ARG A 28 -3.47 -8.28 4.37
N GLU A 29 -4.63 -8.83 4.72
CA GLU A 29 -5.14 -10.09 4.15
C GLU A 29 -5.43 -9.95 2.65
N ALA A 30 -6.05 -8.84 2.23
CA ALA A 30 -6.28 -8.56 0.83
C ALA A 30 -4.98 -8.44 0.02
N LEU A 31 -3.90 -7.95 0.63
CA LEU A 31 -2.56 -7.91 0.03
C LEU A 31 -1.96 -9.31 -0.06
N GLU A 32 -2.00 -10.09 1.02
CA GLU A 32 -1.43 -11.45 1.12
C GLU A 32 -2.08 -12.43 0.13
N THR A 33 -3.37 -12.24 -0.19
CA THR A 33 -4.03 -13.05 -1.24
C THR A 33 -3.53 -12.77 -2.66
N ARG A 34 -2.79 -11.66 -2.88
CA ARG A 34 -2.35 -11.19 -4.21
C ARG A 34 -0.84 -11.03 -4.34
N CYS A 35 -0.13 -10.92 -3.22
CA CYS A 35 1.30 -10.74 -3.15
C CYS A 35 1.93 -11.86 -2.34
N GLU A 36 2.82 -12.62 -2.98
CA GLU A 36 3.49 -13.76 -2.35
C GLU A 36 4.45 -13.35 -1.23
N THR A 37 5.11 -12.19 -1.35
CA THR A 37 6.08 -11.74 -0.35
C THR A 37 6.13 -10.23 -0.26
N TYR A 38 6.08 -9.72 0.96
CA TYR A 38 6.34 -8.33 1.28
C TYR A 38 7.16 -8.21 2.57
N THR A 39 7.79 -7.06 2.76
CA THR A 39 8.41 -6.70 4.05
C THR A 39 7.88 -5.35 4.50
N LEU A 40 7.19 -5.32 5.65
CA LEU A 40 6.80 -4.08 6.31
C LEU A 40 7.84 -3.70 7.36
N ILE A 41 8.41 -2.50 7.23
CA ILE A 41 9.37 -1.95 8.18
C ILE A 41 8.73 -0.76 8.88
N LYS A 42 8.60 -0.85 10.21
CA LYS A 42 8.37 0.33 11.04
C LYS A 42 9.69 1.05 11.26
N LEU A 43 9.79 2.29 10.80
CA LEU A 43 11.02 3.04 10.84
C LEU A 43 11.33 3.55 12.25
N ALA A 44 12.62 3.50 12.61
CA ALA A 44 13.11 4.22 13.77
C ALA A 44 12.89 5.74 13.61
N PRO A 45 12.90 6.54 14.70
CA PRO A 45 12.57 7.96 14.63
C PRO A 45 13.47 8.79 13.69
N TRP A 46 14.77 8.48 13.60
CA TRP A 46 15.68 9.20 12.71
C TRP A 46 15.39 8.98 11.23
N PRO A 47 15.31 7.73 10.71
CA PRO A 47 14.94 7.51 9.31
C PRO A 47 13.53 8.01 9.01
N ALA A 48 12.59 7.90 9.95
CA ALA A 48 11.24 8.41 9.77
C ALA A 48 11.20 9.93 9.52
N ARG A 49 11.98 10.70 10.28
CA ARG A 49 12.13 12.15 10.04
C ARG A 49 12.85 12.45 8.73
N ARG A 50 13.91 11.69 8.40
CA ARG A 50 14.70 11.89 7.18
C ARG A 50 13.87 11.65 5.92
N TRP A 51 13.08 10.58 5.91
CA TRP A 51 12.29 10.16 4.74
C TRP A 51 10.85 10.65 4.77
N LYS A 52 10.43 11.30 5.87
CA LYS A 52 9.07 11.83 6.06
C LYS A 52 7.98 10.75 6.00
N CYS A 53 8.29 9.52 6.37
CA CYS A 53 7.35 8.40 6.50
C CYS A 53 7.59 7.64 7.80
N LYS A 54 6.62 6.87 8.30
CA LYS A 54 6.77 6.05 9.51
C LYS A 54 6.92 4.57 9.20
N TYR A 55 6.38 4.15 8.07
CA TYR A 55 6.39 2.78 7.59
C TYR A 55 6.88 2.74 6.15
N ARG A 56 7.59 1.66 5.82
CA ARG A 56 7.95 1.31 4.44
C ARG A 56 7.53 -0.10 4.14
N LEU A 57 6.77 -0.29 3.08
CA LEU A 57 6.43 -1.60 2.54
C LEU A 57 7.30 -1.87 1.32
N MET A 58 8.02 -3.00 1.32
CA MET A 58 8.82 -3.44 0.19
C MET A 58 8.16 -4.66 -0.46
N MET A 59 8.03 -4.63 -1.78
CA MET A 59 7.40 -5.66 -2.59
C MET A 59 8.15 -5.84 -3.92
N GLY A 60 8.99 -6.87 -3.99
CA GLY A 60 9.95 -7.01 -5.09
C GLY A 60 10.85 -5.77 -5.18
N ASP A 61 10.93 -5.18 -6.37
CA ASP A 61 11.69 -3.95 -6.61
C ASP A 61 10.95 -2.66 -6.22
N ASN A 62 9.70 -2.75 -5.75
CA ASN A 62 8.93 -1.59 -5.35
C ASN A 62 9.08 -1.28 -3.86
N MET A 63 9.05 0.01 -3.53
CA MET A 63 8.96 0.50 -2.14
C MET A 63 7.83 1.51 -2.02
N TYR A 64 7.01 1.37 -0.98
CA TYR A 64 5.90 2.26 -0.67
C TYR A 64 6.13 2.89 0.71
N ASP A 65 6.21 4.22 0.74
CA ASP A 65 6.36 5.00 1.96
C ASP A 65 4.99 5.41 2.50
N ALA A 66 4.75 5.21 3.80
CA ALA A 66 3.46 5.44 4.44
C ALA A 66 3.58 5.99 5.87
N GLN A 67 2.52 6.63 6.37
CA GLN A 67 2.39 7.11 7.74
C GLN A 67 1.82 6.06 8.69
N SER A 68 1.14 5.04 8.18
CA SER A 68 0.58 3.93 8.95
C SER A 68 0.79 2.58 8.25
N ALA A 69 0.62 1.48 8.99
CA ALA A 69 0.66 0.14 8.41
C ALA A 69 -0.52 -0.09 7.44
N ALA A 70 -1.74 0.34 7.81
CA ALA A 70 -2.91 0.30 6.93
C ALA A 70 -2.66 1.01 5.59
N GLU A 71 -2.12 2.23 5.64
CA GLU A 71 -1.78 2.99 4.42
C GLU A 71 -0.71 2.28 3.58
N ALA A 72 0.32 1.71 4.22
CA ALA A 72 1.33 0.91 3.53
C ALA A 72 0.68 -0.28 2.78
N TYR A 73 -0.22 -1.02 3.44
CA TYR A 73 -0.93 -2.14 2.81
C TYR A 73 -1.84 -1.68 1.67
N ALA A 74 -2.57 -0.58 1.85
CA ALA A 74 -3.42 0.01 0.82
C ALA A 74 -2.60 0.39 -0.45
N LEU A 75 -1.43 1.02 -0.26
CA LEU A 75 -0.50 1.36 -1.35
C LEU A 75 0.06 0.13 -2.06
N GLY A 76 0.48 -0.87 -1.29
CA GLY A 76 0.92 -2.15 -1.85
C GLY A 76 -0.17 -2.81 -2.69
N LEU A 77 -1.42 -2.79 -2.21
CA LEU A 77 -2.57 -3.34 -2.92
C LEU A 77 -2.82 -2.64 -4.25
N VAL A 78 -2.89 -1.31 -4.25
CA VAL A 78 -3.04 -0.53 -5.49
C VAL A 78 -1.89 -0.84 -6.45
N GLY A 79 -0.66 -0.95 -5.96
CA GLY A 79 0.50 -1.32 -6.76
C GLY A 79 0.37 -2.70 -7.44
N VAL A 80 -0.19 -3.70 -6.76
CA VAL A 80 -0.44 -5.03 -7.35
C VAL A 80 -1.60 -5.00 -8.33
N LEU A 81 -2.66 -4.27 -8.01
CA LEU A 81 -3.86 -4.17 -8.84
C LEU A 81 -3.57 -3.44 -10.16
N GLY A 82 -2.77 -2.36 -10.12
CA GLY A 82 -2.32 -1.64 -11.31
C GLY A 82 -1.44 -2.46 -12.23
N LYS A 83 -0.47 -3.23 -11.69
CA LYS A 83 0.38 -4.12 -12.50
C LYS A 83 -0.40 -5.22 -13.23
N ARG A 84 -1.52 -5.67 -12.67
CA ARG A 84 -2.41 -6.67 -13.29
C ARG A 84 -3.22 -6.10 -14.47
N ALA A 85 -3.45 -4.78 -14.52
CA ALA A 85 -4.10 -4.13 -15.65
C ALA A 85 -3.15 -3.94 -16.85
N GLU A 86 -1.83 -3.86 -16.60
CA GLU A 86 -0.80 -3.62 -17.62
C GLU A 86 -0.21 -4.90 -18.24
N GLN A 87 -0.48 -6.07 -17.66
CA GLN A 87 -0.08 -7.36 -18.24
C GLN A 87 -1.25 -7.95 -19.07
N PRO A 88 -1.24 -7.84 -20.42
CA PRO A 88 -2.07 -8.72 -21.23
C PRO A 88 -1.58 -10.15 -20.99
N GLN A 89 -2.51 -11.03 -20.64
CA GLN A 89 -2.27 -12.46 -20.50
C GLN A 89 -1.62 -12.97 -21.80
N GLY A 90 -0.38 -13.44 -21.68
CA GLY A 90 0.34 -14.16 -22.73
C GLY A 90 0.25 -15.66 -22.50
#